data_AF-A0A0E2BA94-F1
#
_entry.id   AF-A0A0E2BA94-F1
#
_cell.length_a   1.000
_cell.length_b   1.000
_cell.length_c   1.000
_cell.angle_alpha   90.00
_cell.angle_beta   90.00
_cell.angle_gamma   90.00
#
_symmetry.space_group_name_H-M   'P 1'
#
loop_
_entity.id
_entity.type
_entity.pdbx_description
1 polymer ?
#
loop_
_entity_poly.entity_id
_entity_poly.type
_entity_poly.pdbx_seq_one_letter_code
_entity_poly.pdbx_strand_id
1 'polypeptide(L)'
;METTRIVILRVHGTLLIAIGFMMSIVSTLGLYGTGPYSFLSSHNLGHVGLIQAYLLACLTGIVLWMGSHQEGNKKKWNRIGALFHFFILVVYVFHWNFFATLPNGVATRSVGVSFHILFLALEGWAGSFSK
;
A
#
# COMPACT_ATOMS: atom_id res chain seq x y z
N MET A 1 -13.97 19.31 -9.14
CA MET A 1 -13.31 17.99 -9.28
C MET A 1 -11.83 18.04 -8.96
N GLU A 2 -11.11 19.10 -9.34
CA GLU A 2 -9.69 19.25 -8.97
C GLU A 2 -9.45 19.21 -7.46
N THR A 3 -10.25 19.96 -6.69
CA THR A 3 -10.21 19.94 -5.22
C THR A 3 -10.36 18.53 -4.65
N THR A 4 -11.29 17.73 -5.18
CA THR A 4 -11.49 16.33 -4.76
C THR A 4 -10.25 15.48 -5.02
N ARG A 5 -9.61 15.62 -6.20
CA ARG A 5 -8.37 14.89 -6.51
C ARG A 5 -7.24 15.27 -5.57
N ILE A 6 -7.10 16.56 -5.26
CA ILE A 6 -6.10 17.06 -4.30
C ILE A 6 -6.36 16.47 -2.90
N VAL A 7 -7.61 16.46 -2.45
CA VAL A 7 -7.99 15.88 -1.15
C VAL A 7 -7.67 14.39 -1.12
N ILE A 8 -8.03 13.63 -2.16
CA ILE A 8 -7.70 12.21 -2.28
C ILE A 8 -6.19 12.01 -2.18
N LEU A 9 -5.39 12.73 -2.98
CA LEU A 9 -3.92 12.61 -2.96
C LEU A 9 -3.32 12.94 -1.60
N ARG A 10 -3.82 13.96 -0.90
CA ARG A 10 -3.33 14.34 0.43
C ARG A 10 -3.67 13.29 1.47
N VAL A 11 -4.94 12.90 1.56
CA VAL A 11 -5.40 11.91 2.53
C VAL A 11 -4.73 10.57 2.29
N HIS A 12 -4.76 10.09 1.05
CA HIS A 12 -4.13 8.83 0.67
C HIS A 12 -2.62 8.87 0.88
N GLY A 13 -1.94 9.94 0.43
CA GLY A 13 -0.49 10.11 0.61
C GLY A 13 -0.10 10.09 2.09
N THR A 14 -0.82 10.82 2.95
CA THR A 14 -0.59 10.82 4.40
C THR A 14 -0.83 9.43 5.02
N LEU A 15 -1.90 8.73 4.62
CA LEU A 15 -2.16 7.36 5.09
C LEU A 15 -1.06 6.39 4.67
N LEU A 16 -0.56 6.47 3.43
CA LEU A 16 0.53 5.62 2.95
C LEU A 16 1.85 5.86 3.68
N ILE A 17 2.17 7.12 4.00
CA ILE A 17 3.34 7.46 4.83
C ILE A 17 3.21 6.82 6.20
N ALA A 18 2.08 7.07 6.89
CA ALA A 18 1.86 6.58 8.24
C ALA A 18 1.83 5.05 8.30
N ILE A 19 1.04 4.40 7.43
CA ILE A 19 0.90 2.96 7.40
C ILE A 19 2.19 2.30 6.92
N GLY A 20 2.86 2.82 5.90
CA GLY A 20 4.13 2.29 5.41
C GLY A 20 5.21 2.29 6.51
N PHE A 21 5.34 3.39 7.25
CA PHE A 21 6.27 3.46 8.37
C PHE A 21 5.89 2.50 9.51
N MET A 22 4.63 2.53 9.94
CA MET A 22 4.12 1.65 10.99
C MET A 22 4.30 0.16 10.64
N MET A 23 3.95 -0.23 9.42
CA MET A 23 4.05 -1.63 8.97
C MET A 23 5.50 -2.08 8.79
N SER A 24 6.42 -1.15 8.48
CA SER A 24 7.85 -1.43 8.51
C SER A 24 8.30 -1.83 9.92
N ILE A 25 7.87 -1.10 10.95
CA ILE A 25 8.14 -1.44 12.35
C ILE A 25 7.52 -2.79 12.72
N VAL A 26 6.24 -3.01 12.38
CA VAL A 26 5.53 -4.27 12.68
C VAL A 26 6.21 -5.47 12.01
N SER A 27 6.69 -5.31 10.76
CA SER A 27 7.49 -6.33 10.07
C SER A 27 8.80 -6.63 10.80
N THR A 28 9.50 -5.61 11.27
CA THR A 28 10.75 -5.77 12.04
C THR A 28 10.51 -6.47 13.37
N LEU A 29 9.44 -6.14 14.09
CA LEU A 29 9.06 -6.87 15.31
C LEU A 29 8.76 -8.35 15.05
N GLY A 30 8.23 -8.66 13.85
CA GLY A 30 8.01 -10.03 13.39
C GLY A 30 9.29 -10.89 13.33
N LEU A 31 10.45 -10.29 13.05
CA LEU A 31 11.75 -11.00 13.11
C LEU A 31 12.05 -11.54 14.51
N TYR A 32 11.59 -10.84 15.54
CA TYR A 32 11.74 -11.25 16.94
C TYR A 32 10.58 -12.14 17.42
N GLY A 33 9.78 -12.69 16.49
CA GLY A 33 8.66 -13.57 16.81
C GLY A 33 7.44 -12.85 17.40
N THR A 34 7.37 -11.52 17.30
CA THR A 34 6.30 -10.73 17.93
C THR A 34 5.24 -10.27 16.93
N GLY A 35 3.97 -10.34 17.31
CA GLY A 35 2.86 -9.72 16.57
C GLY A 35 2.38 -10.53 15.36
N PRO A 36 1.61 -9.90 14.45
CA PRO A 36 0.92 -10.60 13.35
C PRO A 36 1.88 -11.21 12.31
N TYR A 37 3.14 -10.76 12.29
CA TYR A 37 4.19 -11.25 11.39
C TYR A 37 5.26 -12.07 12.12
N SER A 38 4.92 -12.72 13.25
CA SER A 38 5.85 -13.58 14.00
C SER A 38 6.47 -14.71 13.17
N PHE A 39 5.81 -15.14 12.08
CA PHE A 39 6.34 -16.11 11.12
C PHE A 39 7.64 -15.65 10.45
N LEU A 40 7.93 -14.35 10.45
CA LEU A 40 9.16 -13.79 9.89
C LEU A 40 10.42 -14.17 10.67
N SER A 41 10.30 -14.59 11.93
CA SER A 41 11.41 -15.08 12.75
C SER A 41 12.16 -16.27 12.13
N SER A 42 11.51 -17.02 11.25
CA SER A 42 12.10 -18.12 10.48
C SER A 42 12.21 -17.84 8.97
N HIS A 43 11.85 -16.62 8.52
CA HIS A 43 11.74 -16.26 7.10
C HIS A 43 12.35 -14.89 6.81
N ASN A 44 13.68 -14.76 6.97
CA ASN A 44 14.41 -13.49 6.80
C ASN A 44 14.18 -12.83 5.43
N LEU A 45 14.13 -13.60 4.34
CA LEU A 45 13.84 -13.05 3.00
C LEU A 45 12.42 -12.47 2.91
N GLY A 46 11.45 -13.08 3.60
CA GLY A 46 10.09 -12.53 3.71
C GLY A 46 10.09 -11.18 4.40
N HIS A 47 10.92 -10.99 5.43
CA HIS A 47 11.06 -9.70 6.11
C HIS A 47 11.68 -8.65 5.19
N VAL A 48 12.76 -8.99 4.48
CA VAL A 48 13.41 -8.10 3.50
C VAL A 48 12.40 -7.61 2.46
N GLY A 49 11.60 -8.52 1.89
CA GLY A 49 10.56 -8.15 0.93
C GLY A 49 9.49 -7.23 1.52
N LEU A 50 8.99 -7.54 2.73
CA LEU A 50 7.96 -6.74 3.38
C LEU A 50 8.46 -5.35 3.77
N ILE A 51 9.66 -5.22 4.36
CA ILE A 51 10.19 -3.91 4.74
C ILE A 51 10.46 -3.05 3.51
N GLN A 52 10.99 -3.63 2.42
CA GLN A 52 11.14 -2.92 1.14
C GLN A 52 9.79 -2.43 0.61
N ALA A 53 8.77 -3.29 0.59
CA ALA A 53 7.44 -2.93 0.12
C ALA A 53 6.82 -1.80 0.96
N TYR A 54 6.93 -1.85 2.30
CA TYR A 54 6.37 -0.84 3.19
C TYR A 54 7.10 0.50 3.12
N LEU A 55 8.43 0.50 2.97
CA LEU A 55 9.19 1.73 2.75
C LEU A 55 8.92 2.34 1.38
N LEU A 56 8.74 1.52 0.34
CA LEU A 56 8.29 1.98 -0.98
C LEU A 56 6.87 2.54 -0.93
N ALA A 57 5.98 1.97 -0.11
CA ALA A 57 4.65 2.53 0.14
C ALA A 57 4.75 3.92 0.79
N CYS A 58 5.62 4.08 1.78
CA CYS A 58 5.89 5.38 2.42
C CYS A 58 6.41 6.41 1.41
N LEU A 59 7.43 6.04 0.61
CA LEU A 59 7.96 6.89 -0.46
C LEU A 59 6.88 7.28 -1.47
N THR A 60 6.05 6.32 -1.89
CA THR A 60 4.92 6.57 -2.79
C THR A 60 3.94 7.56 -2.16
N GLY A 61 3.64 7.42 -0.87
CA GLY A 61 2.82 8.38 -0.13
C GLY A 61 3.38 9.81 -0.16
N ILE A 62 4.70 9.97 0.01
CA ILE A 62 5.39 11.27 -0.14
C ILE A 62 5.20 11.81 -1.55
N VAL A 63 5.42 10.99 -2.57
CA VAL A 63 5.25 11.38 -3.97
C VAL A 63 3.83 11.85 -4.26
N LEU A 64 2.81 11.13 -3.79
CA LEU A 64 1.41 11.54 -3.96
C LEU A 64 1.09 12.85 -3.22
N TRP A 65 1.58 12.98 -1.99
CA TRP A 65 1.39 14.19 -1.19
C TRP A 65 2.03 15.41 -1.84
N MET A 66 3.27 15.29 -2.34
CA MET A 66 3.93 16.34 -3.12
C MET A 66 3.19 16.62 -4.44
N GLY A 67 2.74 15.58 -5.14
CA GLY A 67 1.95 15.68 -6.37
C GLY A 67 0.65 16.46 -6.19
N SER A 68 0.08 16.46 -4.98
CA SER A 68 -1.10 17.26 -4.64
C SER A 68 -0.84 18.79 -4.65
N HIS A 69 0.42 19.22 -4.46
CA HIS A 69 0.83 20.63 -4.39
C HIS A 69 1.41 21.17 -5.70
N GLN A 70 1.79 20.30 -6.63
CA GLN A 70 2.32 20.73 -7.92
C GLN A 70 1.24 21.43 -8.74
N GLU A 71 1.61 22.24 -9.73
CA GLU A 71 0.66 22.79 -10.69
C GLU A 71 0.31 21.78 -11.80
N GLY A 72 -0.77 22.04 -12.53
CA GLY A 72 -1.20 21.22 -13.66
C GLY A 72 -2.03 19.98 -13.28
N ASN A 73 -2.12 19.04 -14.23
CA ASN A 73 -3.08 17.94 -14.21
C ASN A 73 -2.84 16.93 -13.05
N LYS A 74 -3.72 16.93 -12.04
CA LYS A 74 -3.62 16.01 -10.88
C LYS A 74 -3.92 14.55 -11.23
N LYS A 75 -4.61 14.27 -12.34
CA LYS A 75 -4.97 12.91 -12.74
C LYS A 75 -3.75 11.99 -12.86
N LYS A 76 -2.60 12.53 -13.28
CA LYS A 76 -1.36 11.72 -13.41
C LYS A 76 -0.91 11.15 -12.07
N TRP A 77 -1.05 11.91 -10.99
CA TRP A 77 -0.69 11.47 -9.64
C TRP A 77 -1.69 10.43 -9.11
N ASN A 78 -2.98 10.63 -9.36
CA ASN A 78 -3.99 9.63 -9.00
C ASN A 78 -3.76 8.30 -9.75
N ARG A 79 -3.37 8.36 -11.04
CA ARG A 79 -3.01 7.15 -11.81
C ARG A 79 -1.81 6.43 -11.23
N ILE A 80 -0.80 7.16 -10.73
CA ILE A 80 0.35 6.55 -10.04
C ILE A 80 -0.13 5.84 -8.77
N GLY A 81 -0.99 6.47 -7.96
CA GLY A 81 -1.58 5.84 -6.78
C GLY A 81 -2.39 4.58 -7.11
N ALA A 82 -3.17 4.62 -8.19
CA ALA A 82 -3.91 3.46 -8.68
C ALA A 82 -2.98 2.32 -9.13
N LEU A 83 -1.95 2.62 -9.94
CA LEU A 83 -0.99 1.64 -10.41
C LEU A 83 -0.20 0.99 -9.28
N PHE A 84 0.16 1.77 -8.26
CA PHE A 84 0.80 1.25 -7.05
C PHE A 84 -0.05 0.14 -6.40
N HIS A 85 -1.34 0.39 -6.19
CA HIS A 85 -2.23 -0.62 -5.61
C HIS A 85 -2.49 -1.80 -6.53
N PHE A 86 -2.60 -1.55 -7.84
CA PHE A 86 -2.76 -2.61 -8.82
C PHE A 86 -1.57 -3.59 -8.77
N PHE A 87 -0.33 -3.10 -8.75
CA PHE A 87 0.84 -3.97 -8.67
C PHE A 87 0.92 -4.77 -7.38
N ILE A 88 0.49 -4.20 -6.25
CA ILE A 88 0.41 -4.97 -5.00
C ILE A 88 -0.69 -6.05 -5.07
N LEU A 89 -1.83 -5.76 -5.70
CA LEU A 89 -2.87 -6.77 -5.90
C LEU A 89 -2.40 -7.94 -6.76
N VAL A 90 -1.56 -7.71 -7.77
CA VAL A 90 -0.94 -8.79 -8.55
C VAL A 90 -0.19 -9.77 -7.64
N VAL A 91 0.55 -9.27 -6.64
CA VAL A 91 1.26 -10.11 -5.66
C VAL A 91 0.27 -10.98 -4.87
N TYR A 92 -0.83 -10.39 -4.38
CA TYR A 92 -1.85 -11.15 -3.64
C TYR A 92 -2.52 -12.23 -4.48
N VAL A 93 -2.77 -11.98 -5.77
CA VAL A 93 -3.35 -12.96 -6.69
C VAL A 93 -2.36 -14.09 -6.97
N PHE A 94 -1.11 -13.77 -7.30
CA PHE A 94 -0.08 -14.78 -7.62
C PHE A 94 0.28 -15.65 -6.43
N HIS A 95 0.30 -15.07 -5.24
CA HIS A 95 0.64 -15.78 -4.01
C HIS A 95 -0.58 -16.11 -3.15
N TRP A 96 -1.78 -16.19 -3.74
CA TRP A 96 -3.04 -16.36 -3.02
C TRP A 96 -3.01 -17.54 -2.03
N ASN A 97 -2.52 -18.70 -2.50
CA ASN A 97 -2.46 -19.93 -1.71
C ASN A 97 -1.33 -19.93 -0.68
N PHE A 98 -0.25 -19.18 -0.91
CA PHE A 98 0.86 -19.07 0.04
C PHE A 98 0.40 -18.43 1.36
N PHE A 99 -0.48 -17.44 1.31
CA PHE A 99 -1.03 -16.84 2.54
C PHE A 99 -1.82 -17.85 3.41
N ALA A 100 -2.40 -18.89 2.83
CA ALA A 100 -3.11 -19.91 3.59
C ALA A 100 -2.17 -20.83 4.39
N THR A 101 -0.87 -20.87 4.06
CA THR A 101 0.13 -21.68 4.77
C THR A 101 0.78 -20.94 5.92
N LEU A 102 0.50 -19.63 6.09
CA LEU A 102 1.13 -18.80 7.12
C LEU A 102 0.20 -18.61 8.34
N PRO A 103 0.76 -18.51 9.56
CA PRO A 103 0.01 -18.05 10.73
C PRO A 103 -0.66 -16.70 10.45
N ASN A 104 -1.97 -16.60 10.71
CA ASN A 104 -2.81 -15.42 10.42
C ASN A 104 -2.85 -14.98 8.94
N GLY A 105 -2.26 -15.73 8.02
CA GLY A 105 -2.04 -15.26 6.64
C GLY A 105 -3.34 -15.05 5.85
N VAL A 106 -4.39 -15.82 6.11
CA VAL A 106 -5.73 -15.59 5.52
C VAL A 106 -6.30 -14.23 5.93
N ALA A 107 -6.16 -13.86 7.20
CA ALA A 107 -6.61 -12.55 7.70
C ALA A 107 -5.76 -11.42 7.11
N THR A 108 -4.43 -11.57 7.14
CA THR A 108 -3.49 -10.62 6.51
C THR A 108 -3.84 -10.39 5.03
N ARG A 109 -4.04 -11.47 4.26
CA ARG A 109 -4.43 -11.40 2.86
C ARG A 109 -5.75 -10.67 2.68
N SER A 110 -6.77 -11.01 3.47
CA SER A 110 -8.11 -10.45 3.32
C SER A 110 -8.14 -8.95 3.61
N VAL A 111 -7.45 -8.52 4.67
CA VAL A 111 -7.28 -7.10 5.01
C VAL A 111 -6.50 -6.38 3.91
N GLY A 112 -5.36 -6.94 3.49
CA GLY A 112 -4.52 -6.36 2.44
C GLY A 112 -5.24 -6.19 1.11
N VAL A 113 -5.91 -7.24 0.62
CA VAL A 113 -6.70 -7.19 -0.62
C VAL A 113 -7.80 -6.14 -0.54
N SER A 114 -8.55 -6.11 0.57
CA SER A 114 -9.63 -5.13 0.75
C SER A 114 -9.11 -3.69 0.73
N PHE A 115 -8.00 -3.44 1.44
CA PHE A 115 -7.34 -2.14 1.47
C PHE A 115 -6.90 -1.72 0.06
N HIS A 116 -6.21 -2.59 -0.67
CA HIS A 116 -5.70 -2.24 -1.99
C HIS A 116 -6.78 -2.10 -3.05
N ILE A 117 -7.86 -2.88 -3.00
CA ILE A 117 -9.02 -2.70 -3.88
C ILE A 117 -9.67 -1.34 -3.64
N LEU A 118 -9.88 -0.96 -2.37
CA LEU A 118 -10.49 0.32 -2.01
C LEU A 118 -9.71 1.49 -2.61
N PHE A 119 -8.39 1.54 -2.38
CA PHE A 119 -7.58 2.65 -2.88
C PHE A 119 -7.34 2.59 -4.40
N LEU A 120 -7.26 1.38 -5.00
CA LEU A 120 -7.25 1.24 -6.45
C LEU A 120 -8.52 1.86 -7.07
N ALA A 121 -9.69 1.55 -6.52
CA ALA A 121 -10.95 2.08 -7.02
C ALA A 121 -11.03 3.61 -6.84
N LEU A 122 -10.68 4.12 -5.66
CA LEU A 122 -10.69 5.55 -5.35
C LEU A 122 -9.76 6.35 -6.27
N GLU A 123 -8.50 5.90 -6.38
CA GLU A 123 -7.49 6.56 -7.20
C GLU A 123 -7.75 6.37 -8.70
N GLY A 124 -8.19 5.19 -9.12
CA GLY A 124 -8.56 4.88 -10.49
C GLY A 124 -9.72 5.75 -10.97
N TRP A 125 -10.73 5.94 -10.13
CA TRP A 125 -11.84 6.85 -10.41
C TRP A 125 -11.36 8.30 -10.58
N ALA A 126 -10.58 8.81 -9.62
CA ALA A 126 -10.02 10.15 -9.65
C ALA A 126 -9.10 10.40 -10.86
N GLY A 127 -8.35 9.38 -11.28
CA GLY A 127 -7.41 9.41 -12.40
C GLY A 127 -8.05 9.25 -13.79
N SER A 128 -9.28 8.75 -13.87
CA SER A 128 -9.91 8.35 -15.14
C SER A 128 -11.21 9.08 -15.46
N PHE A 129 -12.12 9.25 -14.50
CA PHE A 129 -13.53 9.55 -14.80
C PHE A 129 -13.98 10.98 -14.51
N SER A 130 -13.07 11.86 -14.15
CA SER A 130 -13.42 13.26 -13.93
C SER A 130 -13.23 14.12 -15.18
N LYS A 131 -14.28 14.76 -15.70
CA LYS A 131 -14.13 16.04 -16.43
C LYS A 131 -13.43 17.07 -15.52
#